data_AF-A0A367JW64-F1
#
_entry.id   AF-A0A367JW64-F1
#
_cell.length_a   1.000
_cell.length_b   1.000
_cell.length_c   1.000
_cell.angle_alpha   90.00
_cell.angle_beta   90.00
_cell.angle_gamma   90.00
#
_symmetry.space_group_name_H-M   'P 1'
#
loop_
_entity.id
_entity.type
_entity.pdbx_description
1 polymer ?
#
loop_
_entity_poly.entity_id
_entity_poly.type
_entity_poly.pdbx_seq_one_letter_code
_entity_poly.pdbx_strand_id
1 'polypeptide(L)'
;HLPRRYCEPISSIRTKIRSLRIDNPCILDVFYPTRCVVGILFHNNYIPTVLDILTKAGITLLSDFNPRDEANLCDPKHAQLPPDGRAAMVTTIHTTHLFRTLKHMRSDVYSAILRAFIE
;
A
#
# COMPACT_ATOMS: atom_id res chain seq x y z
N HIS A 1 -1.26 30.37 -0.96
CA HIS A 1 -0.96 29.01 -1.45
C HIS A 1 -1.05 28.05 -0.26
N LEU A 2 -2.02 27.14 -0.25
CA LEU A 2 -2.19 26.18 0.86
C LEU A 2 -1.31 24.95 0.60
N PRO A 3 -0.32 24.64 1.45
CA PRO A 3 0.55 23.50 1.24
C PRO A 3 -0.23 22.21 1.53
N ARG A 4 -0.64 21.49 0.49
CA ARG A 4 -1.20 20.14 0.61
C ARG A 4 -0.06 19.15 0.77
N ARG A 5 0.00 18.48 1.93
CA ARG A 5 0.93 17.37 2.20
C ARG A 5 0.59 16.22 1.24
N TYR A 6 1.41 16.08 0.19
CA TYR A 6 1.07 15.51 -1.12
C TYR A 6 1.03 13.96 -1.10
N CYS A 7 -0.16 13.37 -1.17
CA CYS A 7 -0.32 12.06 -1.79
C CYS A 7 -0.84 12.31 -3.21
N GLU A 8 -0.16 11.77 -4.21
CA GLU A 8 -0.65 11.88 -5.58
C GLU A 8 -2.01 11.18 -5.71
N PRO A 9 -2.89 11.60 -6.63
CA PRO A 9 -4.08 10.82 -6.93
C PRO A 9 -3.69 9.38 -7.29
N ILE A 10 -4.46 8.39 -6.84
CA ILE A 10 -4.23 6.96 -7.15
C ILE A 10 -4.19 6.75 -8.68
N SER A 11 -5.03 7.48 -9.43
CA SER A 11 -5.03 7.46 -10.89
C SER A 11 -3.69 7.89 -11.49
N SER A 12 -3.04 8.92 -10.93
CA SER A 12 -1.72 9.37 -11.36
C SER A 12 -0.65 8.31 -11.12
N ILE A 13 -0.67 7.66 -9.95
CA ILE A 13 0.23 6.53 -9.67
C ILE A 13 0.02 5.38 -10.64
N ARG A 14 -1.23 4.99 -10.91
CA ARG A 14 -1.53 3.93 -11.90
C ARG A 14 -1.03 4.29 -13.31
N THR A 15 -1.14 5.55 -13.72
CA THR A 15 -0.57 6.02 -15.00
C THR A 15 0.95 5.94 -15.02
N LYS A 16 1.63 6.30 -13.92
CA LYS A 16 3.09 6.16 -13.81
C LYS A 16 3.53 4.70 -13.86
N ILE A 17 2.86 3.81 -13.13
CA ILE A 17 3.16 2.36 -13.17
C ILE A 17 2.96 1.80 -14.59
N ARG A 18 1.90 2.22 -15.28
CA ARG A 18 1.66 1.83 -16.68
C ARG A 18 2.77 2.31 -17.62
N SER A 19 3.34 3.49 -17.36
CA SER A 19 4.48 4.00 -18.14
C SER A 19 5.74 3.14 -17.99
N LEU A 20 5.87 2.41 -16.87
CA LEU A 20 6.93 1.42 -16.63
C LEU A 20 6.62 0.05 -17.24
N ARG A 21 5.60 -0.06 -18.10
CA ARG A 21 5.16 -1.32 -18.73
C ARG A 21 4.67 -2.38 -17.74
N ILE A 22 4.20 -1.95 -16.57
CA ILE A 22 3.52 -2.82 -15.62
C ILE A 22 2.01 -2.69 -15.88
N ASP A 23 1.39 -3.78 -16.34
CA ASP A 23 -0.01 -3.75 -16.73
C ASP A 23 -0.96 -3.70 -15.52
N ASN A 24 -2.06 -2.97 -15.67
CA ASN A 24 -3.06 -2.76 -14.63
C ASN A 24 -3.71 -4.04 -14.06
N PRO A 25 -3.91 -5.15 -14.82
CA PRO A 25 -4.44 -6.40 -14.27
C PRO A 25 -3.55 -7.04 -13.21
N CYS A 26 -2.24 -6.75 -13.20
CA CYS A 26 -1.29 -7.27 -12.21
C CYS A 26 -1.40 -6.53 -10.87
N ILE A 27 -1.97 -5.32 -10.88
CA ILE A 27 -2.10 -4.43 -9.73
C ILE A 27 -3.43 -4.70 -9.05
N LEU A 28 -3.38 -5.33 -7.89
CA LEU A 28 -4.54 -5.58 -7.05
C LEU A 28 -5.00 -4.30 -6.35
N ASP A 29 -4.06 -3.47 -5.90
CA ASP A 29 -4.37 -2.25 -5.16
C ASP A 29 -3.25 -1.22 -5.17
N VAL A 30 -3.61 0.03 -4.90
CA VAL A 30 -2.67 1.16 -4.72
C VAL A 30 -3.18 2.01 -3.56
N PHE A 31 -2.32 2.22 -2.56
CA PHE A 31 -2.68 2.94 -1.35
C PHE A 31 -1.50 3.70 -0.75
N TYR A 32 -1.78 4.50 0.27
CA TYR A 32 -0.79 5.33 0.98
C TYR A 32 -0.73 4.91 2.45
N PRO A 33 0.22 4.02 2.83
CA PRO A 33 0.35 3.60 4.22
C PRO A 33 0.83 4.74 5.13
N THR A 34 1.66 5.63 4.61
CA THR A 34 2.18 6.80 5.32
C THR A 34 2.52 7.91 4.32
N ARG A 35 3.03 9.03 4.82
CA ARG A 35 3.47 10.16 3.98
C ARG A 35 4.67 9.74 3.12
N CYS A 36 4.65 10.17 1.86
CA CYS A 36 5.74 9.93 0.90
C CYS A 36 6.02 8.45 0.58
N VAL A 37 5.17 7.52 1.00
CA VAL A 37 5.28 6.10 0.68
C VAL A 37 4.03 5.68 -0.08
N VAL A 38 4.23 5.03 -1.22
CA VAL A 38 3.16 4.40 -2.00
C VAL A 38 3.23 2.90 -1.74
N GLY A 39 2.14 2.33 -1.23
CA GLY A 39 1.95 0.89 -1.16
C GLY A 39 1.26 0.41 -2.42
N ILE A 40 1.82 -0.58 -3.10
CA ILE A 40 1.21 -1.20 -4.27
C ILE A 40 1.11 -2.70 -4.01
N LEU A 41 -0.09 -3.23 -4.16
CA LEU A 41 -0.36 -4.65 -4.04
C LEU A 41 -0.36 -5.27 -5.43
N PHE A 42 0.45 -6.31 -5.62
CA PHE A 42 0.56 -7.05 -6.86
C PHE A 42 0.16 -8.51 -6.66
N HIS A 43 -0.24 -9.17 -7.74
CA HIS A 43 -0.40 -10.62 -7.74
C HIS A 43 0.98 -11.31 -7.65
N ASN A 44 1.10 -12.33 -6.79
CA ASN A 44 2.38 -13.00 -6.45
C ASN A 44 3.20 -13.44 -7.68
N ASN A 45 2.55 -14.00 -8.71
CA ASN A 45 3.21 -14.43 -9.95
C ASN A 45 3.96 -13.30 -10.70
N TYR A 46 3.63 -12.04 -10.44
CA TYR A 46 4.24 -10.88 -11.10
C TYR A 46 5.31 -10.20 -10.24
N ILE A 47 5.45 -10.58 -8.97
CA ILE A 47 6.41 -9.95 -8.05
C ILE A 47 7.84 -9.95 -8.61
N PRO A 48 8.40 -11.08 -9.10
CA PRO A 48 9.78 -11.09 -9.61
C PRO A 48 9.98 -10.11 -10.77
N THR A 49 9.03 -10.09 -11.71
CA THR A 49 9.06 -9.20 -12.88
C THR A 49 8.93 -7.74 -12.50
N VAL A 50 8.01 -7.42 -11.58
CA VAL A 50 7.80 -6.04 -11.11
C VAL A 50 9.02 -5.53 -10.37
N LEU A 51 9.62 -6.34 -9.48
CA LEU A 51 10.83 -5.95 -8.75
C LEU A 51 11.99 -5.63 -9.71
N ASP A 52 12.18 -6.44 -10.75
CA ASP A 52 13.19 -6.18 -11.80
C ASP A 52 12.93 -4.86 -12.53
N ILE A 53 11.68 -4.61 -12.96
CA ILE A 53 11.30 -3.37 -13.64
C ILE A 53 11.53 -2.14 -12.75
N LEU A 54 11.09 -2.19 -11.50
CA LEU A 54 11.21 -1.07 -10.56
C LEU A 54 12.69 -0.79 -10.23
N THR A 55 13.49 -1.84 -10.06
CA THR A 55 14.93 -1.71 -9.81
C THR A 55 15.64 -1.08 -11.02
N LYS A 56 15.34 -1.54 -12.23
CA LYS A 56 15.87 -0.96 -13.48
C LYS A 56 15.45 0.50 -13.68
N ALA A 57 14.27 0.87 -13.22
CA ALA A 57 13.79 2.25 -13.23
C ALA A 57 14.41 3.14 -12.14
N GLY A 58 15.29 2.59 -11.28
CA GLY A 58 15.92 3.33 -10.18
C GLY A 58 14.96 3.66 -9.04
N ILE A 59 13.83 2.96 -8.93
CA ILE A 59 12.84 3.19 -7.87
C ILE A 59 13.32 2.50 -6.60
N THR A 60 13.42 3.27 -5.52
CA THR A 60 13.77 2.74 -4.20
C THR A 60 12.64 1.89 -3.64
N LEU A 61 12.91 0.61 -3.45
CA LEU A 61 12.03 -0.33 -2.78
C LEU A 61 12.33 -0.33 -1.28
N LEU A 62 11.32 -0.24 -0.44
CA LEU A 62 11.47 -0.30 1.01
C LEU A 62 11.30 -1.76 1.47
N SER A 63 12.41 -2.49 1.64
CA SER A 63 12.41 -3.89 2.07
C SER A 63 11.84 -4.10 3.47
N ASP A 64 12.11 -3.17 4.38
CA ASP A 64 11.83 -3.30 5.81
C ASP A 64 10.66 -2.42 6.27
N PHE A 65 9.80 -2.01 5.33
CA PHE A 65 8.64 -1.18 5.65
C PHE A 65 7.53 -2.01 6.30
N ASN A 66 7.26 -1.73 7.58
CA ASN A 66 6.13 -2.33 8.29
C ASN A 66 4.92 -1.37 8.27
N PRO A 67 3.84 -1.66 7.51
CA PRO A 67 2.66 -0.79 7.46
C PRO A 67 1.88 -0.71 8.78
N ARG A 68 2.17 -1.57 9.76
CA ARG A 68 1.55 -1.59 11.09
C ARG A 68 2.36 -0.85 12.17
N ASP A 69 3.52 -0.32 11.80
CA ASP A 69 4.38 0.44 12.71
C ASP A 69 3.69 1.73 13.19
N GLU A 70 3.76 2.02 14.48
CA GLU A 70 3.23 3.24 15.09
C GLU A 70 3.83 4.53 14.52
N ALA A 71 5.07 4.48 14.01
CA ALA A 71 5.74 5.61 13.39
C ALA A 71 5.00 6.09 12.12
N ASN A 72 4.21 5.20 11.49
CA ASN A 72 3.43 5.55 10.30
C ASN A 72 2.17 6.36 10.61
N LEU A 73 1.73 6.44 11.87
CA LEU A 73 0.58 7.26 12.26
C LEU A 73 0.93 8.75 12.27
N CYS A 74 0.80 9.38 11.11
CA CYS A 74 1.19 10.77 10.90
C CYS A 74 0.10 11.83 11.23
N ASP A 75 -1.09 11.42 11.69
CA ASP A 75 -2.16 12.35 12.04
C ASP A 75 -1.84 13.04 13.39
N PRO A 76 -1.72 14.39 13.43
CA PRO A 76 -1.44 15.12 14.66
C PRO A 76 -2.46 14.86 15.78
N LYS A 77 -3.70 14.49 15.46
CA LYS A 77 -4.73 14.15 16.46
C LYS A 77 -4.36 12.96 17.33
N HIS A 78 -3.47 12.10 16.83
CA HIS A 78 -3.01 10.88 17.49
C HIS A 78 -1.58 11.01 18.02
N ALA A 79 -0.99 12.20 17.99
CA ALA A 79 0.39 12.44 18.44
C ALA A 79 0.56 12.19 19.95
N GLN A 80 -0.50 12.36 20.75
CA GLN A 80 -0.49 12.18 22.20
C GLN A 80 -0.89 10.76 22.65
N LEU A 81 -1.22 9.87 21.71
CA LEU A 81 -1.50 8.47 22.05
C LEU A 81 -0.21 7.77 22.49
N PRO A 82 -0.29 6.86 23.48
CA PRO A 82 0.84 6.02 23.83
C PRO A 82 1.23 5.13 22.63
N PRO A 83 2.50 4.68 22.55
CA PRO A 83 3.02 3.78 21.52
C PRO A 83 2.04 2.64 21.13
N ASP A 84 1.64 1.83 22.12
CA ASP A 84 0.70 0.72 21.92
C ASP A 84 -0.64 1.15 21.30
N GLY A 85 -1.17 2.29 21.73
CA GLY A 85 -2.41 2.85 21.21
C GLY A 85 -2.26 3.32 19.75
N ARG A 86 -1.09 3.83 19.38
CA ARG A 86 -0.76 4.21 18.00
C ARG A 86 -0.62 2.96 17.12
N ALA A 87 0.11 1.95 17.57
CA ALA A 87 0.27 0.68 16.84
C ALA A 87 -1.09 -0.01 16.59
N ALA A 88 -1.96 -0.06 17.60
CA ALA A 88 -3.32 -0.60 17.47
C ALA A 88 -4.16 0.18 16.44
N MET A 89 -4.06 1.51 16.44
CA MET A 89 -4.77 2.36 15.47
C MET A 89 -4.28 2.13 14.04
N VAL A 90 -2.95 2.13 13.81
CA VAL A 90 -2.38 1.87 12.48
C VAL A 90 -2.78 0.48 11.98
N THR A 91 -2.71 -0.52 12.85
CA THR A 91 -3.15 -1.88 12.54
C THR A 91 -4.62 -1.91 12.13
N THR A 92 -5.49 -1.19 12.84
CA THR A 92 -6.91 -1.09 12.51
C THR A 92 -7.14 -0.41 11.15
N ILE A 93 -6.43 0.69 10.87
CA ILE A 93 -6.50 1.40 9.59
C ILE A 93 -6.06 0.48 8.45
N HIS A 94 -4.92 -0.18 8.61
CA HIS A 94 -4.36 -1.09 7.62
C HIS A 94 -5.29 -2.27 7.34
N THR A 95 -5.79 -2.94 8.38
CA THR A 95 -6.73 -4.07 8.27
C THR A 95 -8.05 -3.64 7.62
N THR A 96 -8.60 -2.47 8.02
CA THR A 96 -9.83 -1.93 7.41
C THR A 96 -9.63 -1.67 5.92
N HIS A 97 -8.47 -1.14 5.55
CA HIS A 97 -8.12 -0.91 4.16
C HIS A 97 -8.04 -2.22 3.38
N LEU A 98 -7.32 -3.23 3.88
CA LEU A 98 -7.25 -4.56 3.27
C LEU A 98 -8.64 -5.15 3.02
N PHE A 99 -9.53 -5.09 4.01
CA PHE A 99 -10.90 -5.57 3.83
C PHE A 99 -11.68 -4.79 2.76
N ARG A 100 -11.47 -3.47 2.65
CA ARG A 100 -12.09 -2.69 1.57
C ARG A 100 -11.56 -3.11 0.21
N THR A 101 -10.25 -3.32 0.08
CA THR A 101 -9.64 -3.79 -1.16
C THR A 101 -10.21 -5.15 -1.56
N LEU A 102 -10.25 -6.10 -0.61
CA LEU A 102 -10.77 -7.44 -0.81
C LEU A 102 -12.24 -7.44 -1.28
N LYS A 103 -13.10 -6.55 -0.77
CA LYS A 103 -14.51 -6.43 -1.22
C LYS A 103 -14.67 -6.11 -2.71
N HIS A 104 -13.67 -5.50 -3.34
CA HIS A 104 -13.69 -5.17 -4.76
C HIS A 104 -12.99 -6.22 -5.63
N MET A 105 -12.35 -7.22 -5.02
CA MET A 105 -11.76 -8.34 -5.73
C MET A 105 -12.84 -9.35 -6.12
N ARG A 106 -12.59 -10.08 -7.21
CA ARG A 106 -13.52 -11.12 -7.67
C ARG A 106 -13.61 -12.24 -6.62
N SER A 107 -14.82 -12.76 -6.43
CA SER A 107 -15.13 -13.75 -5.38
C SER A 107 -14.33 -15.06 -5.49
N ASP A 108 -13.88 -15.41 -6.69
CA ASP A 108 -13.08 -16.60 -6.99
C ASP A 108 -11.66 -16.53 -6.43
N VAL A 109 -11.10 -15.32 -6.28
CA VAL A 109 -9.73 -15.11 -5.75
C VAL A 109 -9.74 -14.64 -4.30
N TYR A 110 -10.89 -14.22 -3.78
CA TYR A 110 -11.05 -13.64 -2.44
C TYR A 110 -10.51 -14.54 -1.33
N SER A 111 -10.87 -15.82 -1.32
CA SER A 111 -10.47 -16.76 -0.25
C SER A 111 -8.96 -17.02 -0.23
N ALA A 112 -8.34 -17.14 -1.39
CA ALA A 112 -6.89 -17.33 -1.50
C ALA A 112 -6.12 -16.09 -1.03
N ILE A 113 -6.57 -14.90 -1.43
CA ILE A 113 -5.93 -13.64 -1.05
C ILE A 113 -6.14 -13.35 0.44
N LEU A 114 -7.34 -13.62 0.97
CA LEU A 114 -7.61 -13.46 2.41
C LEU A 114 -6.69 -14.34 3.26
N ARG A 115 -6.48 -15.60 2.87
CA ARG A 115 -5.54 -16.49 3.58
C ARG A 115 -4.12 -15.93 3.57
N ALA A 116 -3.66 -15.44 2.41
CA ALA A 116 -2.33 -14.83 2.29
C ALA A 116 -2.15 -13.53 3.11
N PHE A 117 -3.24 -12.90 3.58
CA PHE A 117 -3.17 -11.72 4.46
C PHE A 117 -3.23 -12.07 5.96
N ILE A 118 -3.70 -13.27 6.31
CA ILE A 118 -3.86 -13.73 7.70
C ILE A 118 -2.71 -14.64 8.12
N GLU A 119 -2.20 -15.47 7.21
CA GLU A 119 -0.99 -16.30 7.38
C GLU A 119 0.29 -15.46 7.32
#